data_AF-A0A2E7TWV8-F1
#
_entry.id   AF-A0A2E7TWV8-F1
#
_cell.length_a   1.000
_cell.length_b   1.000
_cell.length_c   1.000
_cell.angle_alpha   90.00
_cell.angle_beta   90.00
_cell.angle_gamma   90.00
#
_symmetry.space_group_name_H-M   'P 1'
#
loop_
_entity.id
_entity.type
_entity.pdbx_description
1 polymer ?
#
loop_
_entity_poly.entity_id
_entity_poly.type
_entity_poly.pdbx_seq_one_letter_code
_entity_poly.pdbx_strand_id
1 'polypeptide(L)'
;MRFTSKSDLLLPLHHIQRAIHAFFAEVNEQALQLIMHHPECEAEAQRIVRKSNSLLRQHIGTFKSTLWQTNTDSAALKKLCNDAQTDSLKLLRRIQQAAANPEAFAAARPTNKKA
;
A
#
# COMPACT_ATOMS: atom_id res chain seq x y z
N MET A 1 9.84 -4.02 45.50
CA MET A 1 10.49 -4.21 44.18
C MET A 1 9.55 -3.70 43.11
N ARG A 2 9.94 -2.67 42.34
CA ARG A 2 9.14 -2.12 41.23
C ARG A 2 9.38 -2.97 39.98
N PHE A 3 8.36 -3.66 39.49
CA PHE A 3 8.34 -4.21 38.14
C PHE A 3 7.90 -3.11 37.18
N THR A 4 8.86 -2.44 36.55
CA THR A 4 8.61 -1.64 35.35
C THR A 4 9.44 -2.24 34.21
N SER A 5 9.08 -3.45 33.78
CA SER A 5 9.44 -3.89 32.44
C SER A 5 8.35 -3.39 31.52
N LYS A 6 8.45 -2.12 31.10
CA LYS A 6 7.90 -1.72 29.81
C LYS A 6 8.73 -2.50 28.81
N SER A 7 8.30 -3.72 28.52
CA SER A 7 8.77 -4.47 27.39
C SER A 7 8.34 -3.66 26.19
N ASP A 8 9.22 -2.76 25.75
CA ASP A 8 9.10 -2.14 24.43
C ASP A 8 8.91 -3.30 23.47
N LEU A 9 7.68 -3.45 22.97
CA LEU A 9 7.27 -4.46 22.02
C LEU A 9 8.04 -4.17 20.73
N LEU A 10 9.30 -4.57 20.70
CA LEU A 10 10.16 -4.60 19.53
C LEU A 10 9.46 -5.53 18.54
N LEU A 11 8.83 -4.94 17.52
CA LEU A 11 8.29 -5.69 16.41
C LEU A 11 9.49 -6.30 15.68
N PRO A 12 9.70 -7.63 15.72
CA PRO A 12 10.74 -8.23 14.91
C PRO A 12 10.55 -7.87 13.43
N LEU A 13 11.69 -7.73 12.73
CA LEU A 13 11.78 -7.23 11.35
C LEU A 13 10.79 -7.92 10.39
N HIS A 14 10.52 -9.20 10.59
CA HIS A 14 9.58 -9.96 9.78
C HIS A 14 8.11 -9.47 9.90
N HIS A 15 7.71 -8.89 11.04
CA HIS A 15 6.37 -8.29 11.18
C HIS A 15 6.24 -7.02 10.34
N ILE A 16 7.28 -6.20 10.26
CA ILE A 16 7.27 -4.98 9.42
C ILE A 16 7.17 -5.37 7.96
N GLN A 17 8.00 -6.33 7.53
CA GLN A 17 7.93 -6.86 6.16
C GLN A 17 6.53 -7.41 5.85
N ARG A 18 5.97 -8.23 6.76
CA ARG A 18 4.63 -8.80 6.60
C ARG A 18 3.54 -7.73 6.56
N ALA A 19 3.63 -6.70 7.37
CA ALA A 19 2.69 -5.58 7.39
C ALA A 19 2.70 -4.82 6.05
N ILE A 20 3.90 -4.50 5.53
CA ILE A 20 4.05 -3.85 4.22
C ILE A 20 3.39 -4.71 3.13
N HIS A 21 3.64 -6.02 3.11
CA HIS A 21 2.99 -6.91 2.15
C HIS A 21 1.47 -6.93 2.29
N ALA A 22 0.94 -7.00 3.52
CA ALA A 22 -0.50 -7.03 3.78
C ALA A 22 -1.19 -5.74 3.30
N PHE A 23 -0.59 -4.57 3.52
CA PHE A 23 -1.16 -3.30 3.08
C PHE A 23 -1.39 -3.24 1.56
N PHE A 24 -0.42 -3.71 0.78
CA PHE A 24 -0.53 -3.69 -0.68
C PHE A 24 -1.33 -4.88 -1.24
N ALA A 25 -1.41 -5.99 -0.51
CA ALA A 25 -2.32 -7.09 -0.84
C ALA A 25 -3.78 -6.64 -0.75
N GLU A 26 -4.16 -5.92 0.32
CA GLU A 26 -5.49 -5.34 0.50
C GLU A 26 -5.85 -4.40 -0.66
N VAL A 27 -4.93 -3.51 -1.07
CA VAL A 27 -5.16 -2.62 -2.23
C VAL A 27 -5.48 -3.42 -3.50
N ASN A 28 -4.75 -4.51 -3.75
CA ASN A 28 -4.94 -5.31 -4.96
C ASN A 28 -6.26 -6.09 -4.91
N GLU A 29 -6.64 -6.60 -3.75
CA GLU A 29 -7.94 -7.26 -3.54
C GLU A 29 -9.09 -6.28 -3.76
N GLN A 30 -9.04 -5.10 -3.15
CA GLN A 30 -10.07 -4.07 -3.34
C GLN A 30 -10.15 -3.57 -4.78
N ALA A 31 -9.02 -3.52 -5.50
CA ALA A 31 -9.01 -3.19 -6.92
C ALA A 31 -9.66 -4.29 -7.77
N LEU A 32 -9.47 -5.57 -7.44
CA LEU A 32 -10.19 -6.67 -8.08
C LEU A 32 -11.69 -6.59 -7.82
N GLN A 33 -12.09 -6.32 -6.57
CA GLN A 33 -13.49 -6.12 -6.22
C GLN A 33 -14.11 -4.96 -7.00
N LEU A 34 -13.37 -3.86 -7.20
CA LEU A 34 -13.83 -2.75 -8.03
C LEU A 34 -14.16 -3.21 -9.47
N ILE A 35 -13.32 -4.03 -10.09
CA ILE A 35 -13.58 -4.55 -11.45
C ILE A 35 -14.80 -5.45 -11.47
N MET A 36 -14.98 -6.29 -10.45
CA MET A 36 -16.11 -7.22 -10.38
C MET A 36 -17.47 -6.50 -10.27
N HIS A 37 -17.51 -5.38 -9.54
CA HIS A 37 -18.76 -4.63 -9.31
C HIS A 37 -18.96 -3.49 -10.32
N HIS A 38 -17.87 -2.92 -10.84
CA HIS A 38 -17.85 -1.79 -11.78
C HIS A 38 -16.86 -2.07 -12.91
N PRO A 39 -17.20 -2.94 -13.88
CA PRO A 39 -16.31 -3.30 -14.98
C PRO A 39 -15.84 -2.08 -15.80
N GLU A 40 -16.64 -1.02 -15.87
CA GLU A 40 -16.30 0.25 -16.51
C GLU A 40 -15.08 0.96 -15.87
N CYS A 41 -14.76 0.63 -14.62
CA CYS A 41 -13.58 1.12 -13.90
C CYS A 41 -12.32 0.27 -14.12
N GLU A 42 -12.33 -0.72 -15.01
CA GLU A 42 -11.21 -1.65 -15.24
C GLU A 42 -9.87 -0.93 -15.42
N ALA A 43 -9.83 0.08 -16.28
CA ALA A 43 -8.60 0.83 -16.55
C ALA A 43 -8.04 1.49 -15.28
N GLU A 44 -8.91 2.02 -14.42
CA GLU A 44 -8.49 2.63 -13.15
C GLU A 44 -8.00 1.58 -12.15
N ALA A 45 -8.72 0.49 -12.00
CA ALA A 45 -8.31 -0.62 -11.13
C ALA A 45 -6.94 -1.18 -11.55
N GLN A 46 -6.71 -1.38 -12.85
CA GLN A 46 -5.41 -1.81 -13.38
C GLN A 46 -4.30 -0.78 -13.10
N ARG A 47 -4.58 0.53 -13.25
CA ARG A 47 -3.63 1.60 -12.88
C ARG A 47 -3.24 1.51 -11.41
N ILE A 48 -4.23 1.31 -10.53
CA ILE A 48 -4.03 1.20 -9.09
C ILE A 48 -3.18 -0.05 -8.75
N VAL A 49 -3.48 -1.22 -9.32
CA VAL A 49 -2.69 -2.45 -9.10
C VAL A 49 -1.23 -2.27 -9.55
N ARG A 50 -1.00 -1.67 -10.72
CA ARG A 50 0.37 -1.40 -11.20
C ARG A 50 1.12 -0.47 -10.24
N LYS A 51 0.46 0.59 -9.75
CA LYS A 51 1.06 1.54 -8.81
C LYS A 51 1.32 0.88 -7.45
N SER A 52 0.35 0.10 -6.94
CA SER A 52 0.46 -0.70 -5.71
C SER A 52 1.69 -1.61 -5.76
N ASN A 53 1.84 -2.41 -6.81
CA ASN A 53 2.98 -3.31 -6.97
C ASN A 53 4.31 -2.57 -7.11
N SER A 54 4.32 -1.38 -7.73
CA SER A 54 5.52 -0.54 -7.81
C SER A 54 5.94 -0.03 -6.43
N LEU A 55 4.99 0.45 -5.62
CA LEU A 55 5.24 0.95 -4.28
C LEU A 55 5.66 -0.16 -3.33
N LEU A 56 5.03 -1.34 -3.41
CA LEU A 56 5.44 -2.52 -2.67
C LEU A 56 6.90 -2.87 -2.96
N ARG A 57 7.29 -2.94 -4.25
CA ARG A 57 8.69 -3.21 -4.63
C ARG A 57 9.65 -2.16 -4.09
N GLN A 58 9.26 -0.88 -4.12
CA GLN A 58 10.07 0.20 -3.57
C GLN A 58 10.27 0.04 -2.05
N HIS A 59 9.20 -0.13 -1.28
CA HIS A 59 9.26 -0.25 0.18
C HIS A 59 9.99 -1.51 0.63
N ILE A 60 9.74 -2.65 -0.02
CA ILE A 60 10.46 -3.91 0.26
C ILE A 60 11.92 -3.84 -0.21
N GLY A 61 12.19 -3.13 -1.31
CA GLY A 61 13.55 -2.86 -1.78
C GLY A 61 14.34 -2.10 -0.71
N THR A 62 13.81 -0.98 -0.23
CA THR A 62 14.39 -0.19 0.88
C THR A 62 14.55 -1.03 2.14
N PHE A 63 13.57 -1.86 2.47
CA PHE A 63 13.66 -2.75 3.63
C PHE A 63 14.80 -3.76 3.49
N LYS A 64 15.01 -4.34 2.31
CA LYS A 64 16.04 -5.38 2.10
C LYS A 64 17.44 -4.82 1.84
N SER A 65 17.56 -3.57 1.38
CA SER A 65 18.86 -2.95 1.10
C SER A 65 19.63 -2.51 2.34
N THR A 66 18.96 -2.49 3.50
CA THR A 66 19.51 -1.99 4.76
C THR A 66 19.67 -3.13 5.76
N LEU A 67 20.84 -3.22 6.40
CA LEU A 67 21.05 -4.13 7.52
C LEU A 67 20.47 -3.51 8.80
N TRP A 68 19.22 -3.82 9.10
CA TRP A 68 18.51 -3.25 10.24
C TRP A 68 18.96 -3.85 11.59
N GLN A 69 19.14 -2.98 12.57
CA GLN A 69 19.27 -3.31 13.98
C GLN A 69 18.01 -2.85 14.72
N THR A 70 17.16 -3.79 15.14
CA THR A 70 15.81 -3.49 15.66
C THR A 70 15.79 -2.46 16.80
N ASN A 71 16.81 -2.44 17.66
CA ASN A 71 16.91 -1.48 18.76
C ASN A 71 17.36 -0.08 18.29
N THR A 72 18.33 -0.02 17.39
CA THR A 72 18.94 1.22 16.90
C THR A 72 18.05 1.91 15.86
N ASP A 73 17.44 1.13 14.99
CA ASP A 73 16.73 1.64 13.81
C ASP A 73 15.20 1.68 13.98
N SER A 74 14.71 1.48 15.21
CA SER A 74 13.26 1.42 15.51
C SER A 74 12.47 2.59 14.92
N ALA A 75 13.02 3.81 14.98
CA ALA A 75 12.38 5.00 14.41
C ALA A 75 12.30 4.95 12.87
N ALA A 76 13.38 4.56 12.20
CA ALA A 76 13.44 4.44 10.75
C ALA A 76 12.53 3.31 10.23
N LEU A 77 12.52 2.18 10.94
CA LEU A 77 11.63 1.05 10.70
C LEU A 77 10.15 1.41 10.84
N LYS A 78 9.78 2.13 11.90
CA LYS A 78 8.43 2.67 12.08
C LYS A 78 8.05 3.63 10.96
N LYS A 79 8.97 4.52 10.58
CA LYS A 79 8.76 5.44 9.46
C LYS A 79 8.50 4.70 8.15
N LEU A 80 9.32 3.73 7.80
CA LEU A 80 9.14 2.91 6.60
C LEU A 80 7.77 2.22 6.58
N CYS A 81 7.36 1.64 7.70
CA CYS A 81 6.05 1.01 7.84
C CYS A 81 4.90 2.03 7.66
N ASN A 82 5.00 3.19 8.30
CA ASN A 82 4.01 4.26 8.21
C ASN A 82 3.92 4.87 6.81
N ASP A 83 5.04 5.02 6.11
CA ASP A 83 5.09 5.52 4.74
C ASP A 83 4.38 4.53 3.81
N ALA A 84 4.67 3.22 3.94
CA ALA A 84 3.99 2.16 3.20
C ALA A 84 2.47 2.13 3.48
N GLN A 85 2.06 2.28 4.73
CA GLN A 85 0.65 2.34 5.12
C GLN A 85 -0.03 3.58 4.53
N THR A 86 0.63 4.74 4.59
CA THR A 86 0.08 6.00 4.09
C THR A 86 -0.15 5.92 2.58
N ASP A 87 0.80 5.34 1.85
CA ASP A 87 0.69 5.15 0.41
C ASP A 87 -0.40 4.15 0.02
N SER A 88 -0.54 3.03 0.75
CA SER A 88 -1.63 2.08 0.52
C SER A 88 -3.00 2.70 0.78
N LEU A 89 -3.16 3.49 1.85
CA LEU A 89 -4.41 4.18 2.18
C LEU A 89 -4.81 5.21 1.12
N LYS A 90 -3.86 5.89 0.48
CA LYS A 90 -4.14 6.79 -0.65
C LYS A 90 -4.74 6.01 -1.84
N LEU A 91 -4.21 4.82 -2.12
CA LEU A 91 -4.74 3.95 -3.18
C LEU A 91 -6.13 3.42 -2.82
N LEU A 92 -6.34 2.96 -1.59
CA LEU A 92 -7.67 2.51 -1.11
C LEU A 92 -8.71 3.62 -1.21
N ARG A 93 -8.37 4.85 -0.80
CA ARG A 93 -9.27 6.01 -0.95
C ARG A 93 -9.63 6.24 -2.41
N ARG A 94 -8.68 6.06 -3.32
CA ARG A 94 -8.92 6.22 -4.77
C ARG A 94 -9.83 5.12 -5.32
N ILE A 95 -9.70 3.88 -4.83
CA ILE A 95 -10.65 2.79 -5.14
C ILE A 95 -12.05 3.15 -4.65
N GLN A 96 -12.18 3.64 -3.41
CA GLN A 96 -13.46 4.06 -2.85
C GLN A 96 -14.10 5.19 -3.66
N GLN A 97 -13.32 6.17 -4.12
CA GLN A 97 -13.79 7.24 -5.00
C GLN A 97 -14.28 6.70 -6.34
N ALA A 98 -13.58 5.74 -6.93
CA ALA A 98 -13.99 5.11 -8.17
C ALA A 98 -15.27 4.27 -8.00
N ALA A 99 -15.42 3.57 -6.88
CA ALA A 99 -16.66 2.84 -6.56
C ALA A 99 -17.85 3.79 -6.32
N ALA A 100 -17.62 4.95 -5.70
CA ALA A 100 -18.67 5.93 -5.42
C ALA A 100 -19.15 6.70 -6.66
N ASN A 101 -18.30 6.85 -7.68
CA ASN A 101 -18.63 7.54 -8.92
C ASN A 101 -17.94 6.87 -10.13
N PRO A 102 -18.39 5.68 -10.54
CA PRO A 102 -17.69 4.88 -11.55
C PRO A 102 -17.68 5.54 -12.94
N GLU A 103 -18.74 6.25 -13.29
CA GLU A 103 -18.86 6.95 -14.58
C GLU A 103 -17.77 8.00 -14.81
N ALA A 104 -17.40 8.74 -13.76
CA ALA A 104 -16.34 9.75 -13.84
C ALA A 104 -14.97 9.12 -14.13
N PHE A 105 -14.72 7.91 -13.63
CA PHE A 105 -13.45 7.18 -13.84
C PHE A 105 -13.45 6.38 -15.15
N ALA A 106 -14.63 5.98 -15.64
CA ALA A 106 -14.81 5.39 -16.96
C ALA A 106 -14.64 6.42 -18.10
N ALA A 107 -15.15 7.64 -17.91
CA ALA A 107 -15.06 8.73 -18.88
C ALA A 107 -13.64 9.29 -19.03
N ALA A 108 -12.78 9.13 -18.01
CA ALA A 108 -11.39 9.58 -18.00
C ALA A 108 -10.44 8.69 -18.84
N ARG A 109 -10.95 7.96 -19.84
CA ARG A 109 -10.10 7.27 -20.82
C ARG A 109 -9.22 8.30 -21.53
N PRO A 110 -7.89 8.09 -21.61
CA PRO A 110 -7.07 8.90 -22.48
C PRO A 110 -7.58 8.69 -23.91
N THR A 111 -8.16 9.74 -24.49
CA THR A 111 -8.45 9.75 -25.92
C THR A 111 -7.10 9.59 -26.61
N ASN A 112 -6.86 8.40 -27.17
CA ASN A 112 -5.73 8.15 -28.03
C ASN A 112 -5.97 8.94 -29.34
N LYS A 113 -5.78 10.26 -29.28
CA LYS A 113 -5.65 11.10 -30.48
C LYS A 113 -4.24 10.85 -31.01
N LYS A 114 -4.10 9.81 -31.84
CA LYS A 114 -3.01 9.77 -32.81
C LYS A 114 -3.28 10.86 -33.84
N ALA A 115 -2.39 11.84 -33.88
CA ALA A 115 -2.18 12.71 -35.03
C ALA A 115 -1.46 11.92 -36.14
#